data_AF-A0A665W335-F1
#
_entry.id   AF-A0A665W335-F1
#
_cell.length_a   1.000
_cell.length_b   1.000
_cell.length_c   1.000
_cell.angle_alpha   90.00
_cell.angle_beta   90.00
_cell.angle_gamma   90.00
#
_symmetry.space_group_name_H-M   'P 1'
#
loop_
_entity.id
_entity.type
_entity.pdbx_description
1 polymer ?
#
loop_
_entity_poly.entity_id
_entity_poly.type
_entity_poly.pdbx_seq_one_letter_code
_entity_poly.pdbx_strand_id
1 'polypeptide(L)'
;MNSVKTQSLNYSILTVNGYVVVGVKLPFHLLAESTEEFVPQCPNIPLAERVDCFPDAGRCFFFFSKVSEHAKSCEKRGCCWGPLDERNVPWCFFPTNHGYTVESVEQPNPSVMKAQLKRMASPSLFGADIQELSLHAEMQSNNRLRFKIYDAHRQRFEVPHEHISTLKSDPSSPISDTLEITQKPFGLTVRRKENKKVLFDTTMAPLVFADQYLQLSAKLPSHNIYGLGEHVHTRYRHDTNWRTWPIFTRDAFPNGVTLQPAPAVTYRTIGGVLDFYILFGDTPEQVVQEFLELIGRPVIPAYWSLGFQLSRWDYGSLSEVKKTVERNRAVGLPYDIQYTDIDYMEDKKDFTYDKVNFKELPQFADYLHEKGQRYILILDPAIATSKRVGNAPYESYDRGNEKNAWVTESDGKTPLLGEVWPGETVFPDYTSQNCIDWWVDEYEKFSREIKHDALWIVSQF
;
A
#
# COMPACT_ATOMS: atom_id res chain seq x y z
N MET A 1 -56.93 -33.83 -2.25
CA MET A 1 -57.68 -32.78 -1.52
C MET A 1 -56.68 -32.03 -0.65
N ASN A 2 -56.42 -30.78 -1.02
CA ASN A 2 -55.44 -29.90 -0.38
C ASN A 2 -55.91 -29.54 1.03
N SER A 3 -55.09 -29.84 2.04
CA SER A 3 -55.19 -29.24 3.37
C SER A 3 -54.10 -28.17 3.47
N VAL A 4 -54.49 -26.92 3.23
CA VAL A 4 -53.68 -25.75 3.54
C VAL A 4 -53.68 -25.60 5.06
N LYS A 5 -52.57 -25.96 5.72
CA LYS A 5 -52.34 -25.54 7.11
C LYS A 5 -51.77 -24.12 7.08
N THR A 6 -52.62 -23.15 7.40
CA THR A 6 -52.23 -21.78 7.73
C THR A 6 -51.37 -21.78 9.00
N GLN A 7 -50.07 -21.54 8.88
CA GLN A 7 -49.22 -21.18 10.02
C GLN A 7 -49.59 -19.76 10.46
N SER A 8 -49.99 -19.60 11.72
CA SER A 8 -50.21 -18.30 12.34
C SER A 8 -48.87 -17.58 12.56
N LEU A 9 -48.62 -16.52 11.80
CA LEU A 9 -47.57 -15.55 12.08
C LEU A 9 -48.02 -14.68 13.25
N ASN A 10 -47.31 -14.75 14.38
CA ASN A 10 -47.55 -13.85 15.51
C ASN A 10 -46.90 -12.50 15.23
N TYR A 11 -47.72 -11.52 14.85
CA TYR A 11 -47.30 -10.12 14.69
C TYR A 11 -47.43 -9.38 16.02
N SER A 12 -46.44 -8.58 16.36
CA SER A 12 -46.52 -7.62 17.47
C SER A 12 -46.63 -6.22 16.86
N ILE A 13 -47.71 -5.50 17.16
CA ILE A 13 -47.91 -4.11 16.73
C ILE A 13 -47.71 -3.22 17.95
N LEU A 14 -46.72 -2.33 17.88
CA LEU A 14 -46.47 -1.29 18.88
C LEU A 14 -46.56 0.07 18.19
N THR A 15 -47.42 0.94 18.71
CA THR A 15 -47.61 2.31 18.21
C THR A 15 -46.86 3.28 19.13
N VAL A 16 -45.86 3.98 18.59
CA VAL A 16 -45.17 5.07 19.29
C VAL A 16 -45.10 6.26 18.33
N ASN A 17 -45.63 7.41 18.74
CA ASN A 17 -45.59 8.70 18.03
C ASN A 17 -45.90 8.63 16.52
N GLY A 18 -47.01 7.98 16.16
CA GLY A 18 -47.59 8.08 14.81
C GLY A 18 -46.96 7.22 13.72
N TYR A 19 -45.98 6.36 14.03
CA TYR A 19 -45.44 5.38 13.08
C TYR A 19 -45.76 3.93 13.52
N VAL A 20 -46.12 3.07 12.56
CA VAL A 20 -46.40 1.64 12.77
C VAL A 20 -45.16 0.84 12.41
N VAL A 21 -44.58 0.13 13.38
CA VAL A 21 -43.47 -0.81 13.15
C VAL A 21 -44.01 -2.24 13.26
N VAL A 22 -43.83 -3.03 12.20
CA VAL A 22 -44.24 -4.44 12.14
C VAL A 22 -43.00 -5.33 12.28
N GLY A 23 -42.88 -6.01 13.43
CA GLY A 23 -41.81 -6.99 13.66
C GLY A 23 -42.24 -8.40 13.22
N VAL A 24 -41.45 -9.05 12.37
CA VAL A 24 -41.65 -10.46 11.95
C VAL A 24 -40.61 -11.34 12.63
N LYS A 25 -41.04 -12.30 13.46
CA LYS A 25 -40.16 -13.36 14.00
C LYS A 25 -40.07 -14.50 13.01
N LEU A 26 -38.91 -14.67 12.37
CA LEU A 26 -38.59 -15.85 11.58
C LEU A 26 -37.97 -16.94 12.48
N PRO A 27 -38.38 -18.22 12.38
CA PRO A 27 -37.75 -19.30 13.13
C PRO A 27 -36.43 -19.69 12.46
N PHE A 28 -35.30 -19.33 13.08
CA PHE A 28 -34.00 -19.90 12.74
C PHE A 28 -33.94 -21.35 13.23
N HIS A 29 -33.71 -22.30 12.32
CA HIS A 29 -33.23 -23.63 12.68
C HIS A 29 -31.75 -23.52 13.05
N LEU A 30 -31.45 -23.65 14.34
CA LEU A 30 -30.10 -23.85 14.85
C LEU A 30 -29.62 -25.23 14.40
N LEU A 31 -28.70 -25.26 13.44
CA LEU A 31 -27.78 -26.39 13.30
C LEU A 31 -26.89 -26.38 14.54
N ALA A 32 -26.76 -27.54 15.19
CA ALA A 32 -25.96 -27.70 16.39
C ALA A 32 -24.48 -27.38 16.08
N GLU A 33 -24.01 -26.22 16.55
CA GLU A 33 -22.58 -25.92 16.66
C GLU A 33 -22.00 -26.72 17.83
N SER A 34 -20.92 -27.45 17.55
CA SER A 34 -20.12 -28.13 18.56
C SER A 34 -19.60 -27.13 19.59
N THR A 35 -19.97 -27.32 20.85
CA THR A 35 -19.63 -26.48 22.00
C THR A 35 -18.24 -26.79 22.58
N GLU A 36 -17.20 -26.87 21.75
CA GLU A 36 -15.83 -26.82 22.28
C GLU A 36 -15.40 -25.35 22.36
N GLU A 37 -15.44 -24.80 23.57
CA GLU A 37 -14.93 -23.47 23.88
C GLU A 37 -13.42 -23.44 23.55
N PHE A 38 -13.00 -22.56 22.64
CA PHE A 38 -11.59 -22.46 22.25
C PHE A 38 -10.74 -22.00 23.43
N VAL A 39 -9.75 -22.80 23.81
CA VAL A 39 -8.78 -22.46 24.85
C VAL A 39 -7.43 -22.10 24.19
N PRO A 40 -6.91 -20.87 24.36
CA PRO A 40 -5.62 -20.49 23.80
C PRO A 40 -4.47 -21.24 24.49
N GLN A 41 -3.55 -21.80 23.69
CA GLN A 41 -2.31 -22.39 24.18
C GLN A 41 -1.25 -21.31 24.34
N CYS A 42 -1.00 -20.89 25.58
CA CYS A 42 -0.12 -19.78 25.91
C CYS A 42 1.25 -20.25 26.40
N PRO A 43 2.25 -20.37 25.51
CA PRO A 43 3.60 -20.70 25.92
C PRO A 43 4.26 -19.55 26.69
N ASN A 44 5.24 -19.89 27.53
CA ASN A 44 6.13 -18.89 28.09
C ASN A 44 7.16 -18.47 27.03
N ILE A 45 6.87 -17.41 26.28
CA ILE A 45 7.74 -16.89 25.21
C ILE A 45 8.51 -15.64 25.66
N PRO A 46 9.75 -15.44 25.15
CA PRO A 46 10.51 -14.22 25.39
C PRO A 46 9.69 -12.97 25.01
N LEU A 47 9.81 -11.91 25.80
CA LEU A 47 9.03 -10.67 25.59
C LEU A 47 9.21 -10.10 24.20
N ALA A 48 10.45 -10.11 23.69
CA ALA A 48 10.80 -9.64 22.36
C ALA A 48 10.13 -10.43 21.23
N GLU A 49 9.71 -11.68 21.47
CA GLU A 49 9.10 -12.59 20.49
C GLU A 49 7.57 -12.57 20.53
N ARG A 50 6.96 -11.86 21.49
CA ARG A 50 5.51 -11.68 21.51
C ARG A 50 5.04 -10.93 20.26
N VAL A 51 4.08 -11.50 19.55
CA VAL A 51 3.41 -10.82 18.43
C VAL A 51 2.02 -10.38 18.87
N ASP A 52 1.74 -9.09 18.69
CA ASP A 52 0.51 -8.44 19.15
C ASP A 52 -0.73 -9.00 18.45
N CYS A 53 -1.66 -9.55 19.23
CA CYS A 53 -2.97 -10.06 18.79
C CYS A 53 -4.10 -9.02 18.92
N PHE A 54 -3.80 -7.85 19.50
CA PHE A 54 -4.77 -6.76 19.69
C PHE A 54 -4.27 -5.42 19.12
N PRO A 55 -3.92 -5.36 17.83
CA PRO A 55 -3.22 -4.20 17.25
C PRO A 55 -4.11 -2.96 16.99
N ASP A 56 -5.44 -3.10 17.03
CA ASP A 56 -6.44 -2.10 16.64
C ASP A 56 -6.90 -1.22 17.81
N ALA A 57 -6.97 -1.75 19.02
CA ALA A 57 -7.23 -0.94 20.19
C ALA A 57 -5.93 -0.23 20.54
N GLY A 58 -5.80 1.00 20.05
CA GLY A 58 -4.62 1.85 20.20
C GLY A 58 -3.90 1.53 21.50
N ARG A 59 -2.84 0.73 21.36
CA ARG A 59 -1.79 0.47 22.33
C ARG A 59 -2.30 0.57 23.78
N CYS A 60 -2.51 -0.56 24.47
CA CYS A 60 -2.87 -0.72 25.91
C CYS A 60 -1.97 0.03 26.93
N PHE A 61 -1.71 1.32 26.78
CA PHE A 61 -0.60 2.02 27.42
C PHE A 61 -1.00 3.10 28.42
N PHE A 62 -2.28 3.49 28.50
CA PHE A 62 -2.60 4.73 29.22
C PHE A 62 -3.73 4.68 30.25
N PHE A 63 -4.45 3.56 30.40
CA PHE A 63 -5.53 3.48 31.37
C PHE A 63 -5.51 2.18 32.16
N PHE A 64 -4.82 2.19 33.31
CA PHE A 64 -4.96 1.16 34.35
C PHE A 64 -6.43 0.95 34.76
N SER A 65 -7.32 1.90 34.48
CA SER A 65 -8.76 1.80 34.74
C SER A 65 -9.52 0.83 33.81
N LYS A 66 -8.91 0.29 32.75
CA LYS A 66 -9.57 -0.61 31.77
C LYS A 66 -8.88 -1.97 31.53
N VAL A 67 -7.93 -2.35 32.38
CA VAL A 67 -7.16 -3.61 32.25
C VAL A 67 -8.07 -4.83 32.15
N SER A 68 -9.14 -4.88 32.95
CA SER A 68 -10.11 -5.98 32.94
C SER A 68 -10.97 -6.04 31.67
N GLU A 69 -11.24 -4.90 31.03
CA GLU A 69 -11.97 -4.83 29.75
C GLU A 69 -11.07 -5.31 28.60
N HIS A 70 -9.79 -4.93 28.61
CA HIS A 70 -8.82 -5.35 27.60
C HIS A 70 -8.46 -6.84 27.72
N ALA A 71 -8.33 -7.36 28.95
CA ALA A 71 -8.12 -8.79 29.17
C ALA A 71 -9.26 -9.62 28.56
N LYS A 72 -10.52 -9.24 28.84
CA LYS A 72 -11.71 -9.89 28.26
C LYS A 72 -11.73 -9.82 26.72
N SER A 73 -11.36 -8.68 26.15
CA SER A 73 -11.26 -8.54 24.68
C SER A 73 -10.17 -9.41 24.08
N CYS A 74 -9.03 -9.56 24.75
CA CYS A 74 -7.94 -10.45 24.34
C CYS A 74 -8.39 -11.92 24.38
N GLU A 75 -9.02 -12.34 25.49
CA GLU A 75 -9.54 -13.69 25.67
C GLU A 75 -10.65 -14.00 24.66
N LYS A 76 -11.52 -13.05 24.34
CA LYS A 76 -12.56 -13.21 23.30
C LYS A 76 -11.98 -13.45 21.91
N ARG A 77 -10.79 -12.94 21.62
CA ARG A 77 -10.02 -13.22 20.38
C ARG A 77 -9.28 -14.55 20.43
N GLY A 78 -9.39 -15.29 21.54
CA GLY A 78 -8.64 -16.53 21.75
C GLY A 78 -7.14 -16.25 21.82
N CYS A 79 -6.72 -15.18 22.49
CA CYS A 79 -5.32 -14.81 22.63
C CYS A 79 -4.83 -14.86 24.06
N CYS A 80 -3.51 -14.81 24.19
CA CYS A 80 -2.83 -14.93 25.47
C CYS A 80 -2.71 -13.57 26.14
N TRP A 81 -3.15 -13.49 27.39
CA TRP A 81 -3.04 -12.30 28.21
C TRP A 81 -1.90 -12.45 29.22
N GLY A 82 -0.92 -11.54 29.15
CA GLY A 82 0.21 -11.49 30.06
C GLY A 82 0.66 -10.04 30.29
N PRO A 83 0.06 -9.31 31.23
CA PRO A 83 0.37 -7.90 31.47
C PRO A 83 1.78 -7.73 32.04
N LEU A 84 2.41 -6.60 31.72
CA LEU A 84 3.80 -6.29 32.09
C LEU A 84 3.96 -4.81 32.41
N ASP A 85 4.98 -4.47 33.20
CA ASP A 85 5.38 -3.09 33.50
C ASP A 85 6.38 -2.51 32.47
N GLU A 86 6.65 -3.26 31.39
CA GLU A 86 7.54 -2.84 30.30
C GLU A 86 6.78 -2.09 29.19
N ARG A 87 7.33 -0.95 28.74
CA ARG A 87 6.74 -0.16 27.65
C ARG A 87 6.89 -0.87 26.30
N ASN A 88 5.88 -0.72 25.46
CA ASN A 88 5.75 -1.21 24.09
C ASN A 88 5.69 -2.73 23.88
N VAL A 89 5.80 -3.55 24.94
CA VAL A 89 5.63 -5.01 24.84
C VAL A 89 4.13 -5.37 24.80
N PRO A 90 3.67 -6.21 23.86
CA PRO A 90 2.28 -6.65 23.81
C PRO A 90 1.86 -7.43 25.06
N TRP A 91 0.79 -6.96 25.70
CA TRP A 91 0.13 -7.68 26.80
C TRP A 91 -0.82 -8.77 26.27
N CYS A 92 -1.41 -8.55 25.09
CA CYS A 92 -2.20 -9.54 24.37
C CYS A 92 -1.39 -10.08 23.18
N PHE A 93 -1.08 -11.37 23.16
CA PHE A 93 -0.24 -11.98 22.13
C PHE A 93 -0.81 -13.29 21.61
N PHE A 94 -0.38 -13.71 20.43
CA PHE A 94 -0.90 -14.92 19.78
C PHE A 94 -0.58 -16.21 20.56
N PRO A 95 -1.51 -17.17 20.62
CA PRO A 95 -1.24 -18.51 21.13
C PRO A 95 -0.63 -19.41 20.02
N THR A 96 -0.17 -20.61 20.40
CA THR A 96 0.42 -21.58 19.45
C THR A 96 -0.60 -22.37 18.64
N ASN A 97 -1.87 -22.39 19.06
CA ASN A 97 -2.97 -23.11 18.39
C ASN A 97 -3.85 -22.22 17.51
N HIS A 98 -3.30 -21.11 17.00
CA HIS A 98 -3.93 -20.24 16.02
C HIS A 98 -3.24 -20.38 14.65
N GLY A 99 -3.88 -19.93 13.57
CA GLY A 99 -3.31 -19.92 12.23
C GLY A 99 -3.81 -21.06 11.34
N TYR A 100 -2.92 -21.66 10.55
CA TYR A 100 -3.27 -22.64 9.51
C TYR A 100 -2.51 -23.96 9.72
N THR A 101 -3.04 -25.06 9.20
CA THR A 101 -2.34 -26.33 9.00
C THR A 101 -2.11 -26.57 7.53
N VAL A 102 -1.04 -27.30 7.21
CA VAL A 102 -0.81 -27.80 5.86
C VAL A 102 -1.60 -29.10 5.67
N GLU A 103 -2.44 -29.15 4.63
CA GLU A 103 -3.22 -30.34 4.26
C GLU A 103 -2.46 -31.18 3.22
N SER A 104 -1.75 -30.54 2.30
CA SER A 104 -0.93 -31.22 1.30
C SER A 104 0.25 -30.33 0.89
N VAL A 105 1.34 -30.98 0.48
CA VAL A 105 2.49 -30.34 -0.16
C VAL A 105 2.79 -31.09 -1.45
N GLU A 106 2.91 -30.34 -2.54
CA GLU A 106 3.27 -30.84 -3.85
C GLU A 106 4.56 -30.17 -4.32
N GLN A 107 5.41 -30.93 -5.00
CA GLN A 107 6.62 -30.42 -5.66
C GLN A 107 6.54 -30.75 -7.15
N PRO A 108 5.88 -29.89 -7.95
CA PRO A 108 5.71 -30.14 -9.39
C PRO A 108 7.04 -30.28 -10.14
N ASN A 109 8.07 -29.58 -9.68
CA ASN A 109 9.43 -29.66 -10.18
C ASN A 109 10.42 -29.24 -9.07
N PRO A 110 11.75 -29.41 -9.26
CA PRO A 110 12.73 -29.08 -8.22
C PRO A 110 12.71 -27.63 -7.73
N SER A 111 12.21 -26.69 -8.52
CA SER A 111 12.25 -25.25 -8.24
C SER A 111 10.95 -24.70 -7.63
N VAL A 112 9.90 -25.53 -7.54
CA VAL A 112 8.54 -25.10 -7.16
C VAL A 112 7.99 -25.98 -6.04
N MET A 113 7.43 -25.34 -5.01
CA MET A 113 6.60 -25.97 -3.98
C MET A 113 5.21 -25.36 -4.00
N LYS A 114 4.19 -26.21 -3.86
CA LYS A 114 2.82 -25.80 -3.63
C LYS A 114 2.30 -26.44 -2.36
N ALA A 115 1.46 -25.75 -1.62
CA ALA A 115 0.79 -26.34 -0.47
C ALA A 115 -0.64 -25.86 -0.34
N GLN A 116 -1.53 -26.74 0.13
CA GLN A 116 -2.88 -26.36 0.54
C GLN A 116 -2.91 -26.17 2.05
N LEU A 117 -3.45 -25.05 2.49
CA LEU A 117 -3.50 -24.66 3.89
C LEU A 117 -4.95 -24.59 4.34
N LYS A 118 -5.23 -25.07 5.55
CA LYS A 118 -6.55 -25.02 6.18
C LYS A 118 -6.50 -24.29 7.51
N ARG A 119 -7.44 -23.37 7.71
CA ARG A 119 -7.50 -22.58 8.94
C ARG A 119 -7.78 -23.48 10.14
N MET A 120 -7.02 -23.30 11.21
CA MET A 120 -7.26 -23.95 12.49
C MET A 120 -8.47 -23.32 13.19
N ALA A 121 -9.25 -24.14 13.91
CA ALA A 121 -10.36 -23.67 14.71
C ALA A 121 -9.86 -22.69 15.78
N SER A 122 -10.22 -21.42 15.62
CA SER A 122 -9.85 -20.32 16.51
C SER A 122 -10.79 -19.13 16.29
N PRO A 123 -11.04 -18.29 17.32
CA PRO A 123 -11.85 -17.09 17.17
C PRO A 123 -11.32 -16.16 16.09
N SER A 124 -12.22 -15.46 15.42
CA SER A 124 -11.86 -14.45 14.44
C SER A 124 -11.35 -13.18 15.12
N LEU A 125 -10.35 -12.53 14.52
CA LEU A 125 -9.90 -11.21 14.97
C LEU A 125 -10.77 -10.08 14.39
N PHE A 126 -11.01 -10.12 13.07
CA PHE A 126 -11.65 -9.03 12.30
C PHE A 126 -12.81 -9.50 11.41
N GLY A 127 -13.23 -10.77 11.51
CA GLY A 127 -14.28 -11.37 10.69
C GLY A 127 -13.78 -11.84 9.32
N ALA A 128 -14.65 -12.56 8.59
CA ALA A 128 -14.42 -13.00 7.21
C ALA A 128 -13.07 -13.74 6.97
N ASP A 129 -12.68 -14.63 7.89
CA ASP A 129 -11.49 -15.46 7.73
C ASP A 129 -11.63 -16.44 6.56
N ILE A 130 -10.56 -16.53 5.76
CA ILE A 130 -10.51 -17.43 4.61
C ILE A 130 -10.10 -18.83 5.09
N GLN A 131 -10.97 -19.82 4.88
CA GLN A 131 -10.77 -21.16 5.47
C GLN A 131 -9.69 -21.98 4.78
N GLU A 132 -9.55 -21.83 3.47
CA GLU A 132 -8.61 -22.60 2.66
C GLU A 132 -7.76 -21.66 1.80
N LEU A 133 -6.44 -21.79 1.92
CA LEU A 133 -5.46 -20.98 1.19
C LEU A 133 -4.57 -21.89 0.34
N SER A 134 -4.08 -21.34 -0.76
CA SER A 134 -3.00 -21.92 -1.54
C SER A 134 -1.71 -21.17 -1.31
N LEU A 135 -0.63 -21.91 -1.05
CA LEU A 135 0.75 -21.43 -1.12
C LEU A 135 1.35 -21.85 -2.46
N HIS A 136 1.96 -20.91 -3.16
CA HIS A 136 2.82 -21.17 -4.30
C HIS A 136 4.18 -20.52 -4.08
N ALA A 137 5.22 -21.34 -3.96
CA ALA A 137 6.60 -20.89 -3.82
C ALA A 137 7.44 -21.36 -5.01
N GLU A 138 8.27 -20.47 -5.53
CA GLU A 138 9.12 -20.73 -6.68
C GLU A 138 10.49 -20.04 -6.53
N MET A 139 11.56 -20.75 -6.85
CA MET A 139 12.86 -20.13 -7.12
C MET A 139 12.83 -19.54 -8.52
N GLN A 140 12.87 -18.21 -8.61
CA GLN A 140 12.85 -17.45 -9.88
C GLN A 140 14.26 -17.13 -10.42
N SER A 141 15.28 -17.38 -9.62
CA SER A 141 16.70 -17.38 -10.00
C SER A 141 17.47 -18.08 -8.88
N ASN A 142 18.81 -18.14 -8.96
CA ASN A 142 19.61 -18.60 -7.81
C ASN A 142 19.51 -17.65 -6.60
N ASN A 143 19.14 -16.39 -6.83
CA ASN A 143 19.18 -15.31 -5.85
C ASN A 143 17.79 -14.78 -5.50
N ARG A 144 16.71 -15.37 -6.03
CA ARG A 144 15.35 -14.89 -5.79
C ARG A 144 14.37 -16.04 -5.55
N LEU A 145 13.87 -16.10 -4.32
CA LEU A 145 12.72 -16.92 -3.94
C LEU A 145 11.47 -16.03 -3.96
N ARG A 146 10.41 -16.46 -4.62
CA ARG A 146 9.08 -15.89 -4.46
C ARG A 146 8.19 -16.88 -3.72
N PHE A 147 7.35 -16.40 -2.82
CA PHE A 147 6.22 -17.17 -2.34
C PHE A 147 4.97 -16.30 -2.25
N LYS A 148 3.84 -16.86 -2.67
CA LYS A 148 2.53 -16.22 -2.64
C LYS A 148 1.54 -17.07 -1.87
N ILE A 149 0.84 -16.46 -0.93
CA ILE A 149 -0.30 -17.06 -0.21
C ILE A 149 -1.57 -16.32 -0.62
N TYR A 150 -2.56 -17.06 -1.09
CA TYR A 150 -3.80 -16.52 -1.64
C TYR A 150 -5.00 -17.44 -1.35
N ASP A 151 -6.22 -16.92 -1.53
CA ASP A 151 -7.46 -17.68 -1.37
C ASP A 151 -7.54 -18.80 -2.43
N ALA A 152 -7.79 -20.04 -1.99
CA ALA A 152 -7.80 -21.21 -2.87
C ALA A 152 -8.97 -21.22 -3.87
N HIS A 153 -10.05 -20.50 -3.57
CA HIS A 153 -11.33 -20.58 -4.28
C HIS A 153 -11.73 -19.28 -4.97
N ARG A 154 -11.18 -18.15 -4.54
CA ARG A 154 -11.54 -16.82 -5.07
C ARG A 154 -10.32 -16.03 -5.49
N GLN A 155 -10.42 -15.42 -6.66
CA GLN A 155 -9.44 -14.43 -7.08
C GLN A 155 -9.56 -13.18 -6.20
N ARG A 156 -8.43 -12.72 -5.69
CA ARG A 156 -8.29 -11.48 -4.93
C ARG A 156 -7.49 -10.46 -5.73
N PHE A 157 -7.54 -9.20 -5.31
CA PHE A 157 -6.71 -8.17 -5.92
C PHE A 157 -5.22 -8.53 -5.81
N GLU A 158 -4.54 -8.53 -6.95
CA GLU A 158 -3.09 -8.63 -7.07
C GLU A 158 -2.61 -7.36 -7.77
N VAL A 159 -1.46 -6.82 -7.37
CA VAL A 159 -0.92 -5.59 -7.94
C VAL A 159 -0.56 -5.83 -9.42
N PRO A 160 -1.18 -5.12 -10.38
CA PRO A 160 -0.87 -5.26 -11.81
C PRO A 160 0.41 -4.49 -12.15
N HIS A 161 1.56 -4.97 -11.66
CA HIS A 161 2.84 -4.27 -11.79
C HIS A 161 3.40 -4.39 -13.22
N GLU A 162 3.72 -3.26 -13.86
CA GLU A 162 4.12 -3.21 -15.28
C GLU A 162 5.43 -3.94 -15.62
N HIS A 163 6.40 -3.94 -14.70
CA HIS A 163 7.71 -4.57 -14.93
C HIS A 163 7.89 -5.99 -14.36
N ILE A 164 7.05 -6.42 -13.42
CA ILE A 164 7.20 -7.74 -12.81
C ILE A 164 6.59 -8.76 -13.76
N SER A 165 7.46 -9.50 -14.45
CA SER A 165 7.07 -10.58 -15.36
C SER A 165 7.52 -11.94 -14.84
N THR A 166 6.86 -13.00 -15.28
CA THR A 166 7.27 -14.38 -15.01
C THR A 166 8.54 -14.69 -15.80
N LEU A 167 9.68 -14.81 -15.11
CA LEU A 167 10.93 -15.21 -15.74
C LEU A 167 10.94 -16.70 -16.06
N LYS A 168 11.46 -17.04 -17.25
CA LYS A 168 12.02 -18.38 -17.49
C LYS A 168 13.36 -18.44 -16.79
N SER A 169 13.40 -19.09 -15.64
CA SER A 169 14.64 -19.30 -14.91
C SER A 169 14.85 -20.79 -14.65
N ASP A 170 16.11 -21.22 -14.73
CA ASP A 170 16.54 -22.58 -14.44
C ASP A 170 17.49 -22.51 -13.23
N PRO A 171 16.95 -22.34 -12.01
CA PRO A 171 17.77 -22.24 -10.81
C PRO A 171 18.56 -23.53 -10.62
N SER A 172 19.83 -23.38 -10.26
CA SER A 172 20.80 -24.47 -10.17
C SER A 172 20.56 -25.45 -9.01
N SER A 173 19.58 -25.18 -8.14
CA SER A 173 19.38 -25.94 -6.91
C SER A 173 17.90 -26.04 -6.57
N PRO A 174 17.49 -27.17 -5.98
CA PRO A 174 16.10 -27.36 -5.62
C PRO A 174 15.68 -26.35 -4.56
N ILE A 175 14.43 -25.91 -4.63
CA ILE A 175 13.83 -24.98 -3.67
C ILE A 175 13.89 -25.52 -2.23
N SER A 176 13.94 -26.84 -2.04
CA SER A 176 14.06 -27.50 -0.72
C SER A 176 15.38 -27.21 0.01
N ASP A 177 16.42 -26.75 -0.70
CA ASP A 177 17.64 -26.29 -0.04
C ASP A 177 17.50 -24.93 0.65
N THR A 178 16.49 -24.16 0.24
CA THR A 178 16.26 -22.76 0.60
C THR A 178 15.00 -22.60 1.45
N LEU A 179 13.91 -23.31 1.14
CA LEU A 179 12.61 -23.17 1.78
C LEU A 179 12.18 -24.47 2.49
N GLU A 180 11.82 -24.34 3.75
CA GLU A 180 11.25 -25.39 4.59
C GLU A 180 9.84 -25.00 5.04
N ILE A 181 8.88 -25.93 4.95
CA ILE A 181 7.49 -25.75 5.37
C ILE A 181 7.23 -26.48 6.68
N THR A 182 6.87 -25.75 7.73
CA THR A 182 6.34 -26.30 8.98
C THR A 182 4.84 -26.58 8.82
N GLN A 183 4.37 -27.73 9.32
CA GLN A 183 3.04 -28.26 9.02
C GLN A 183 1.93 -27.74 9.95
N LYS A 184 2.18 -27.67 11.27
CA LYS A 184 1.18 -27.30 12.28
C LYS A 184 1.81 -26.66 13.53
N PRO A 185 1.54 -25.37 13.80
CA PRO A 185 0.96 -24.41 12.86
C PRO A 185 1.86 -24.24 11.62
N PHE A 186 1.25 -23.82 10.51
CA PHE A 186 1.94 -23.54 9.26
C PHE A 186 2.98 -22.43 9.45
N GLY A 187 4.16 -22.63 8.88
CA GLY A 187 5.20 -21.61 8.83
C GLY A 187 6.20 -21.89 7.72
N LEU A 188 6.92 -20.84 7.31
CA LEU A 188 7.96 -20.89 6.30
C LEU A 188 9.30 -20.52 6.93
N THR A 189 10.31 -21.35 6.72
CA THR A 189 11.69 -21.02 7.08
C THR A 189 12.53 -20.93 5.81
N VAL A 190 13.07 -19.74 5.54
CA VAL A 190 13.97 -19.47 4.42
C VAL A 190 15.40 -19.44 4.94
N ARG A 191 16.27 -20.23 4.31
CA ARG A 191 17.68 -20.37 4.67
C ARG A 191 18.56 -20.03 3.48
N ARG A 192 19.73 -19.46 3.76
CA ARG A 192 20.80 -19.35 2.79
C ARG A 192 21.33 -20.75 2.47
N LYS A 193 21.39 -21.12 1.20
CA LYS A 193 21.80 -22.45 0.75
C LYS A 193 23.21 -22.81 1.24
N GLU A 194 24.16 -21.88 1.17
CA GLU A 194 25.59 -22.12 1.37
C GLU A 194 25.95 -22.45 2.82
N ASN A 195 25.32 -21.76 3.79
CA ASN A 195 25.67 -21.87 5.21
C ASN A 195 24.48 -22.22 6.12
N LYS A 196 23.31 -22.49 5.53
CA LYS A 196 22.06 -22.84 6.21
C LYS A 196 21.57 -21.80 7.24
N LYS A 197 22.11 -20.58 7.19
CA LYS A 197 21.67 -19.46 8.03
C LYS A 197 20.22 -19.12 7.72
N VAL A 198 19.37 -19.07 8.74
CA VAL A 198 17.98 -18.63 8.62
C VAL A 198 17.95 -17.14 8.32
N LEU A 199 17.21 -16.75 7.30
CA LEU A 199 17.07 -15.36 6.84
C LEU A 199 15.66 -14.81 7.06
N PHE A 200 14.65 -15.67 7.01
CA PHE A 200 13.25 -15.31 7.19
C PHE A 200 12.51 -16.50 7.78
N ASP A 201 12.03 -16.38 9.02
CA ASP A 201 11.38 -17.47 9.75
C ASP A 201 10.03 -17.02 10.28
N THR A 202 8.96 -17.53 9.69
CA THR A 202 7.59 -17.16 10.05
C THR A 202 7.00 -18.02 11.17
N THR A 203 7.74 -19.00 11.69
CA THR A 203 7.24 -19.90 12.74
C THR A 203 7.05 -19.21 14.09
N MET A 204 7.60 -18.00 14.24
CA MET A 204 7.47 -17.19 15.45
C MET A 204 6.03 -16.76 15.78
N ALA A 205 5.13 -16.73 14.79
CA ALA A 205 3.74 -16.34 14.99
C ALA A 205 2.83 -16.92 13.90
N PRO A 206 1.54 -17.14 14.21
CA PRO A 206 0.59 -17.70 13.25
C PRO A 206 0.32 -16.74 12.09
N LEU A 207 0.10 -17.32 10.91
CA LEU A 207 -0.50 -16.64 9.76
C LEU A 207 -1.97 -16.29 10.06
N VAL A 208 -2.37 -15.04 9.81
CA VAL A 208 -3.78 -14.62 9.82
C VAL A 208 -4.16 -14.18 8.42
N PHE A 209 -5.26 -14.70 7.89
CA PHE A 209 -5.73 -14.36 6.54
C PHE A 209 -7.26 -14.23 6.51
N ALA A 210 -7.72 -12.99 6.55
CA ALA A 210 -9.11 -12.59 6.38
C ALA A 210 -9.24 -11.66 5.17
N ASP A 211 -10.48 -11.41 4.75
CA ASP A 211 -10.76 -10.57 3.58
C ASP A 211 -10.13 -9.17 3.69
N GLN A 212 -10.22 -8.54 4.87
CA GLN A 212 -9.68 -7.19 5.12
C GLN A 212 -8.60 -7.17 6.22
N TYR A 213 -7.97 -8.31 6.50
CA TYR A 213 -6.85 -8.37 7.43
C TYR A 213 -5.93 -9.56 7.14
N LEU A 214 -4.73 -9.28 6.65
CA LEU A 214 -3.70 -10.28 6.40
C LEU A 214 -2.48 -9.94 7.25
N GLN A 215 -1.93 -10.94 7.95
CA GLN A 215 -0.77 -10.77 8.81
C GLN A 215 0.22 -11.91 8.65
N LEU A 216 1.49 -11.56 8.43
CA LEU A 216 2.62 -12.48 8.46
C LEU A 216 3.76 -11.83 9.26
N SER A 217 4.29 -12.57 10.23
CA SER A 217 5.47 -12.15 10.97
C SER A 217 6.66 -13.03 10.62
N ALA A 218 7.86 -12.46 10.64
CA ALA A 218 9.08 -13.22 10.43
C ALA A 218 10.22 -12.73 11.30
N LYS A 219 10.94 -13.68 11.90
CA LYS A 219 12.19 -13.45 12.62
C LYS A 219 13.31 -13.26 11.61
N LEU A 220 14.16 -12.28 11.88
CA LEU A 220 15.26 -11.88 11.02
C LEU A 220 16.62 -12.23 11.65
N PRO A 221 17.68 -12.42 10.84
CA PRO A 221 18.98 -12.83 11.33
C PRO A 221 19.78 -11.74 12.07
N SER A 222 19.35 -10.48 12.01
CA SER A 222 20.07 -9.36 12.61
C SER A 222 19.20 -8.11 12.77
N HIS A 223 19.65 -7.16 13.60
CA HIS A 223 19.05 -5.82 13.73
C HIS A 223 19.48 -4.83 12.63
N ASN A 224 20.24 -5.26 11.63
CA ASN A 224 20.71 -4.40 10.54
C ASN A 224 19.66 -4.37 9.43
N ILE A 225 18.60 -3.60 9.65
CA ILE A 225 17.44 -3.47 8.76
C ILE A 225 17.44 -2.06 8.16
N TYR A 226 17.21 -1.95 6.86
CA TYR A 226 17.21 -0.72 6.07
C TYR A 226 16.06 -0.78 5.04
N GLY A 227 15.59 0.37 4.55
CA GLY A 227 14.46 0.45 3.62
C GLY A 227 13.15 0.82 4.33
N LEU A 228 12.00 0.35 3.82
CA LEU A 228 10.65 0.82 4.16
C LEU A 228 10.45 2.30 3.81
N GLY A 229 9.24 2.71 3.43
CA GLY A 229 9.02 4.09 3.05
C GLY A 229 7.74 4.34 2.26
N GLU A 230 7.39 5.61 2.06
CA GLU A 230 8.21 6.81 2.37
C GLU A 230 7.98 7.37 3.80
N HIS A 231 9.06 7.51 4.59
CA HIS A 231 9.02 8.04 5.97
C HIS A 231 10.26 8.86 6.35
N VAL A 232 10.11 9.71 7.36
CA VAL A 232 11.24 10.32 8.07
C VAL A 232 11.67 9.43 9.24
N HIS A 233 12.62 8.53 9.00
CA HIS A 233 13.08 7.57 10.02
C HIS A 233 13.96 8.16 11.14
N THR A 234 14.48 9.38 11.00
CA THR A 234 15.55 10.00 11.83
C THR A 234 16.92 9.30 11.83
N ARG A 235 16.97 7.98 11.57
CA ARG A 235 18.18 7.18 11.40
C ARG A 235 18.02 6.25 10.19
N TYR A 236 19.13 5.96 9.51
CA TYR A 236 19.09 5.06 8.34
C TYR A 236 18.91 3.58 8.75
N ARG A 237 19.66 3.12 9.76
CA ARG A 237 19.44 1.79 10.36
C ARG A 237 18.20 1.85 11.25
N HIS A 238 17.25 0.94 11.02
CA HIS A 238 16.00 0.91 11.76
C HIS A 238 16.19 0.69 13.27
N ASP A 239 15.38 1.40 14.05
CA ASP A 239 15.15 1.09 15.46
C ASP A 239 14.17 -0.10 15.55
N THR A 240 14.65 -1.22 16.07
CA THR A 240 13.84 -2.44 16.23
C THR A 240 13.09 -2.48 17.56
N ASN A 241 13.05 -1.39 18.33
CA ASN A 241 12.34 -1.35 19.61
C ASN A 241 10.85 -1.01 19.43
N TRP A 242 10.06 -2.00 19.00
CA TRP A 242 8.60 -1.92 18.89
C TRP A 242 8.12 -0.69 18.09
N ARG A 243 8.63 -0.54 16.87
CA ARG A 243 8.28 0.55 15.94
C ARG A 243 7.22 0.10 14.95
N THR A 244 6.39 1.03 14.50
CA THR A 244 5.26 0.79 13.58
C THR A 244 5.37 1.83 12.46
N TRP A 245 5.72 1.37 11.25
CA TRP A 245 5.96 2.10 10.01
C TRP A 245 4.80 1.89 9.02
N PRO A 246 3.79 2.76 9.01
CA PRO A 246 2.85 2.88 7.88
C PRO A 246 3.31 2.63 6.50
N ILE A 247 2.48 2.09 5.62
CA ILE A 247 2.67 2.35 4.19
C ILE A 247 1.29 2.54 3.56
N PHE A 248 0.99 3.79 3.21
CA PHE A 248 -0.18 4.20 2.43
C PHE A 248 0.18 5.55 1.80
N THR A 249 0.02 5.71 0.50
CA THR A 249 0.30 6.99 -0.17
C THR A 249 -0.67 8.05 0.36
N ARG A 250 -0.14 9.08 1.03
CA ARG A 250 -0.92 10.13 1.69
C ARG A 250 -0.08 11.40 1.72
N ASP A 251 -0.73 12.56 1.63
CA ASP A 251 -0.10 13.88 1.84
C ASP A 251 0.30 14.16 3.32
N ALA A 252 0.37 13.11 4.13
CA ALA A 252 0.76 13.12 5.53
C ALA A 252 1.08 11.68 5.99
N PHE A 253 1.74 11.53 7.14
CA PHE A 253 2.19 10.22 7.64
C PHE A 253 1.01 9.21 7.86
N PRO A 254 1.11 7.94 7.42
CA PRO A 254 0.07 6.92 7.69
C PRO A 254 0.26 6.14 9.03
N ASN A 255 -0.42 4.99 9.28
CA ASN A 255 0.00 3.94 10.29
C ASN A 255 0.24 2.50 9.70
N GLY A 256 1.21 1.64 10.15
CA GLY A 256 1.57 0.31 9.49
C GLY A 256 2.88 -0.43 9.96
N VAL A 257 3.42 -1.41 9.19
CA VAL A 257 4.58 -2.34 9.43
C VAL A 257 5.28 -2.29 10.80
N THR A 258 5.22 -3.35 11.60
CA THR A 258 5.84 -3.36 12.94
C THR A 258 7.21 -4.04 12.98
N LEU A 259 8.22 -3.37 13.56
CA LEU A 259 9.54 -3.91 13.90
C LEU A 259 9.65 -4.12 15.42
N GLN A 260 10.08 -5.30 15.85
CA GLN A 260 10.19 -5.66 17.28
C GLN A 260 11.57 -6.21 17.65
N PRO A 261 11.95 -6.25 18.95
CA PRO A 261 13.33 -6.50 19.38
C PRO A 261 13.89 -7.91 19.12
N ALA A 262 13.07 -8.87 18.66
CA ALA A 262 13.47 -10.25 18.40
C ALA A 262 14.40 -10.48 17.19
N PRO A 263 15.07 -9.45 16.67
CA PRO A 263 14.63 -8.62 15.52
C PRO A 263 13.62 -9.35 14.62
N ALA A 264 12.38 -8.88 14.62
CA ALA A 264 11.34 -9.44 13.77
C ALA A 264 10.52 -8.33 13.10
N VAL A 265 9.91 -8.67 11.97
CA VAL A 265 9.02 -7.80 11.21
C VAL A 265 7.63 -8.44 11.13
N THR A 266 6.59 -7.65 11.36
CA THR A 266 5.20 -8.04 11.14
C THR A 266 4.58 -7.15 10.08
N TYR A 267 4.19 -7.77 8.96
CA TYR A 267 3.40 -7.14 7.92
C TYR A 267 1.92 -7.28 8.28
N ARG A 268 1.19 -6.17 8.24
CA ARG A 268 -0.27 -6.12 8.37
C ARG A 268 -0.81 -5.33 7.19
N THR A 269 -1.68 -5.96 6.40
CA THR A 269 -2.35 -5.31 5.27
C THR A 269 -3.86 -5.57 5.34
N ILE A 270 -4.64 -4.71 4.69
CA ILE A 270 -6.10 -4.67 4.76
C ILE A 270 -6.79 -5.25 3.52
N GLY A 271 -6.05 -5.97 2.67
CA GLY A 271 -6.61 -6.59 1.47
C GLY A 271 -5.55 -7.22 0.57
N GLY A 272 -6.00 -7.70 -0.58
CA GLY A 272 -5.16 -8.34 -1.59
C GLY A 272 -4.69 -9.75 -1.20
N VAL A 273 -3.42 -10.04 -1.48
CA VAL A 273 -2.74 -11.32 -1.20
C VAL A 273 -1.40 -11.07 -0.50
N LEU A 274 -0.77 -12.11 0.02
CA LEU A 274 0.60 -12.05 0.53
C LEU A 274 1.57 -12.57 -0.54
N ASP A 275 2.13 -11.68 -1.37
CA ASP A 275 3.11 -12.01 -2.41
C ASP A 275 4.49 -11.45 -2.03
N PHE A 276 5.41 -12.34 -1.62
CA PHE A 276 6.72 -11.98 -1.09
C PHE A 276 7.84 -12.41 -2.02
N TYR A 277 8.87 -11.58 -2.09
CA TYR A 277 10.14 -11.87 -2.75
C TYR A 277 11.28 -11.79 -1.72
N ILE A 278 12.03 -12.87 -1.57
CA ILE A 278 13.24 -12.93 -0.75
C ILE A 278 14.45 -12.94 -1.68
N LEU A 279 15.28 -11.92 -1.54
CA LEU A 279 16.42 -11.64 -2.41
C LEU A 279 17.72 -11.96 -1.67
N PHE A 280 18.60 -12.72 -2.32
CA PHE A 280 19.88 -13.12 -1.77
C PHE A 280 21.01 -12.38 -2.48
N GLY A 281 22.03 -12.01 -1.71
CA GLY A 281 23.28 -11.43 -2.20
C GLY A 281 24.38 -11.64 -1.18
N ASP A 282 25.63 -11.60 -1.62
CA ASP A 282 26.81 -11.67 -0.76
C ASP A 282 27.18 -10.29 -0.19
N THR A 283 26.66 -9.22 -0.81
CA THR A 283 26.80 -7.82 -0.37
C THR A 283 25.44 -7.11 -0.36
N PRO A 284 25.28 -6.03 0.44
CA PRO A 284 24.07 -5.19 0.39
C PRO A 284 23.76 -4.68 -1.02
N GLU A 285 24.77 -4.26 -1.77
CA GLU A 285 24.64 -3.78 -3.16
C GLU A 285 24.06 -4.85 -4.10
N GLN A 286 24.46 -6.11 -3.95
CA GLN A 286 23.88 -7.20 -4.75
C GLN A 286 22.41 -7.42 -4.44
N VAL A 287 21.99 -7.27 -3.18
CA VAL A 287 20.56 -7.34 -2.81
C VAL A 287 19.78 -6.21 -3.50
N VAL A 288 20.35 -5.00 -3.55
CA VAL A 288 19.74 -3.87 -4.28
C VAL A 288 19.69 -4.16 -5.79
N GLN A 289 20.74 -4.73 -6.37
CA GLN A 289 20.76 -5.11 -7.79
C GLN A 289 19.68 -6.15 -8.13
N GLU A 290 19.54 -7.19 -7.32
CA GLU A 290 18.50 -8.22 -7.50
C GLU A 290 17.08 -7.65 -7.33
N PHE A 291 16.91 -6.67 -6.44
CA PHE A 291 15.65 -5.95 -6.28
C PHE A 291 15.31 -5.13 -7.52
N LEU A 292 16.26 -4.34 -8.04
CA LEU A 292 16.06 -3.53 -9.24
C LEU A 292 15.92 -4.37 -10.51
N GLU A 293 16.52 -5.56 -10.56
CA GLU A 293 16.27 -6.52 -11.64
C GLU A 293 14.83 -7.07 -11.61
N LEU A 294 14.22 -7.17 -10.43
CA LEU A 294 12.83 -7.60 -10.27
C LEU A 294 11.84 -6.48 -10.64
N ILE A 295 12.00 -5.30 -10.05
CA ILE A 295 10.98 -4.25 -10.12
C ILE A 295 11.18 -3.26 -11.27
N GLY A 296 12.28 -3.37 -12.01
CA GLY A 296 12.69 -2.41 -13.03
C GLY A 296 13.84 -1.54 -12.55
N ARG A 297 14.88 -1.44 -13.37
CA ARG A 297 16.04 -0.58 -13.09
C ARG A 297 15.66 0.89 -13.26
N PRO A 298 16.24 1.80 -12.47
CA PRO A 298 15.99 3.22 -12.64
C PRO A 298 16.37 3.67 -14.05
N VAL A 299 15.59 4.58 -14.60
CA VAL A 299 15.90 5.21 -15.90
C VAL A 299 17.22 5.97 -15.81
N ILE A 300 17.97 6.00 -16.91
CA ILE A 300 19.16 6.86 -17.00
C ILE A 300 18.66 8.30 -17.14
N PRO A 301 18.95 9.19 -16.18
CA PRO A 301 18.47 10.55 -16.24
C PRO A 301 19.18 11.33 -17.35
N ALA A 302 18.51 12.30 -17.96
CA ALA A 302 19.15 13.21 -18.89
C ALA A 302 20.28 13.98 -18.17
N TYR A 303 21.45 14.15 -18.79
CA TYR A 303 22.64 14.67 -18.10
C TYR A 303 22.42 16.01 -17.39
N TRP A 304 21.64 16.91 -18.01
CA TRP A 304 21.31 18.23 -17.46
C TRP A 304 20.50 18.16 -16.14
N SER A 305 19.80 17.06 -15.87
CA SER A 305 19.02 16.87 -14.64
C SER A 305 19.88 16.70 -13.38
N LEU A 306 21.17 16.40 -13.55
CA LEU A 306 22.15 16.35 -12.46
C LEU A 306 22.63 17.75 -12.03
N GLY A 307 22.32 18.78 -12.81
CA GLY A 307 22.64 20.17 -12.51
C GLY A 307 21.78 20.74 -11.38
N PHE A 308 22.20 21.88 -10.85
CA PHE A 308 21.45 22.55 -9.77
C PHE A 308 20.12 23.10 -10.29
N GLN A 309 19.09 22.96 -9.45
CA GLN A 309 17.70 23.25 -9.78
C GLN A 309 17.17 24.32 -8.83
N LEU A 310 16.47 25.32 -9.37
CA LEU A 310 15.89 26.39 -8.56
C LEU A 310 14.39 26.41 -8.78
N SER A 311 13.67 26.35 -7.65
CA SER A 311 12.21 26.34 -7.59
C SER A 311 11.74 27.15 -6.39
N ARG A 312 10.48 27.56 -6.45
CA ARG A 312 9.73 28.16 -5.36
C ARG A 312 8.25 28.04 -5.70
N TRP A 313 7.43 27.77 -4.69
CA TRP A 313 6.00 28.01 -4.77
C TRP A 313 5.72 29.52 -4.67
N ASP A 314 4.99 30.05 -5.65
CA ASP A 314 4.52 31.43 -5.71
C ASP A 314 5.64 32.47 -5.90
N TYR A 315 6.16 32.56 -7.13
CA TYR A 315 6.90 33.76 -7.56
C TYR A 315 5.94 34.93 -7.83
N GLY A 316 4.69 34.63 -8.19
CA GLY A 316 3.60 35.56 -8.42
C GLY A 316 3.60 36.23 -9.80
N SER A 317 4.75 36.28 -10.48
CA SER A 317 4.86 36.79 -11.85
C SER A 317 6.15 36.36 -12.56
N LEU A 318 6.11 36.32 -13.88
CA LEU A 318 7.27 35.96 -14.70
C LEU A 318 8.44 36.96 -14.57
N SER A 319 8.17 38.23 -14.22
CA SER A 319 9.21 39.23 -13.99
C SER A 319 10.04 38.89 -12.74
N GLU A 320 9.42 38.43 -11.66
CA GLU A 320 10.14 38.00 -10.46
C GLU A 320 10.90 36.68 -10.67
N VAL A 321 10.39 35.78 -11.53
CA VAL A 321 11.14 34.60 -11.99
C VAL A 321 12.40 35.05 -12.75
N LYS A 322 12.27 35.89 -13.78
CA LYS A 322 13.41 36.42 -14.57
C LYS A 322 14.45 37.12 -13.69
N LYS A 323 14.01 37.95 -12.74
CA LYS A 323 14.89 38.62 -11.77
C LYS A 323 15.63 37.62 -10.87
N THR A 324 14.96 36.54 -10.48
CA THR A 324 15.58 35.45 -9.71
C THR A 324 16.61 34.70 -10.54
N VAL A 325 16.32 34.42 -11.81
CA VAL A 325 17.29 33.82 -12.74
C VAL A 325 18.53 34.70 -12.89
N GLU A 326 18.33 35.98 -13.22
CA GLU A 326 19.44 36.91 -13.49
C GLU A 326 20.33 37.16 -12.28
N ARG A 327 19.77 37.32 -11.06
CA ARG A 327 20.61 37.52 -9.87
C ARG A 327 21.50 36.32 -9.55
N ASN A 328 21.03 35.09 -9.85
CA ASN A 328 21.82 33.88 -9.65
C ASN A 328 22.89 33.72 -10.75
N ARG A 329 22.56 34.04 -12.00
CA ARG A 329 23.53 34.10 -13.11
C ARG A 329 24.62 35.15 -12.83
N ALA A 330 24.26 36.33 -12.30
CA ALA A 330 25.18 37.43 -12.03
C ALA A 330 26.27 37.08 -11.00
N VAL A 331 25.99 36.17 -10.08
CA VAL A 331 26.98 35.67 -9.11
C VAL A 331 27.71 34.40 -9.57
N GLY A 332 27.45 33.94 -10.80
CA GLY A 332 28.09 32.76 -11.38
C GLY A 332 27.68 31.44 -10.73
N LEU A 333 26.47 31.34 -10.18
CA LEU A 333 25.96 30.09 -9.61
C LEU A 333 25.81 29.03 -10.72
N PRO A 334 26.41 27.83 -10.60
CA PRO A 334 26.09 26.71 -11.48
C PRO A 334 24.61 26.37 -11.33
N TYR A 335 23.84 26.58 -12.39
CA TYR A 335 22.39 26.62 -12.32
C TYR A 335 21.79 26.19 -13.66
N ASP A 336 21.29 24.97 -13.74
CA ASP A 336 20.86 24.36 -15.00
C ASP A 336 19.36 24.50 -15.23
N ILE A 337 18.52 24.45 -14.19
CA ILE A 337 17.08 24.23 -14.35
C ILE A 337 16.22 25.21 -13.54
N GLN A 338 15.40 26.02 -14.22
CA GLN A 338 14.33 26.80 -13.58
C GLN A 338 13.02 26.03 -13.58
N TYR A 339 12.39 25.96 -12.41
CA TYR A 339 11.02 25.48 -12.24
C TYR A 339 10.05 26.66 -12.16
N THR A 340 8.85 26.50 -12.66
CA THR A 340 7.73 27.35 -12.23
C THR A 340 6.61 26.47 -11.69
N ASP A 341 6.14 26.86 -10.51
CA ASP A 341 5.07 26.21 -9.76
C ASP A 341 3.69 26.72 -10.24
N ILE A 342 2.59 26.31 -9.61
CA ILE A 342 1.21 26.53 -10.06
C ILE A 342 0.83 28.00 -10.28
N ASP A 343 1.63 28.97 -9.82
CA ASP A 343 1.43 30.40 -10.06
C ASP A 343 1.55 30.79 -11.54
N TYR A 344 2.16 29.95 -12.39
CA TYR A 344 2.13 30.19 -13.83
C TYR A 344 0.76 29.96 -14.47
N MET A 345 -0.08 29.10 -13.87
CA MET A 345 -1.33 28.62 -14.44
C MET A 345 -2.44 29.67 -14.32
N GLU A 346 -3.40 29.67 -15.25
CA GLU A 346 -4.62 30.48 -15.10
C GLU A 346 -5.50 29.85 -14.03
N ASP A 347 -5.71 30.55 -12.91
CA ASP A 347 -6.50 30.07 -11.77
C ASP A 347 -6.12 28.64 -11.32
N LYS A 348 -4.82 28.31 -11.39
CA LYS A 348 -4.25 26.99 -11.00
C LYS A 348 -4.82 25.81 -11.81
N LYS A 349 -5.28 26.05 -13.04
CA LYS A 349 -5.78 25.02 -13.95
C LYS A 349 -4.64 24.49 -14.82
N ASP A 350 -4.45 23.17 -14.85
CA ASP A 350 -3.49 22.53 -15.75
C ASP A 350 -3.67 22.91 -17.22
N PHE A 351 -2.60 22.76 -17.99
CA PHE A 351 -2.56 23.05 -19.43
C PHE A 351 -2.96 24.49 -19.81
N THR A 352 -2.91 25.42 -18.85
CA THR A 352 -3.13 26.86 -19.05
C THR A 352 -1.94 27.67 -18.55
N TYR A 353 -1.92 28.97 -18.85
CA TYR A 353 -1.04 29.91 -18.18
C TYR A 353 -1.71 31.28 -18.03
N ASP A 354 -1.34 32.02 -16.98
CA ASP A 354 -1.84 33.35 -16.68
C ASP A 354 -1.38 34.35 -17.77
N LYS A 355 -2.34 34.82 -18.56
CA LYS A 355 -2.11 35.74 -19.69
C LYS A 355 -1.79 37.18 -19.25
N VAL A 356 -1.82 37.49 -17.95
CA VAL A 356 -1.48 38.77 -17.35
C VAL A 356 -0.09 38.71 -16.72
N ASN A 357 0.09 37.88 -15.69
CA ASN A 357 1.35 37.82 -14.91
C ASN A 357 2.44 36.98 -15.59
N PHE A 358 2.04 36.07 -16.47
CA PHE A 358 2.91 35.15 -17.20
C PHE A 358 2.73 35.26 -18.72
N LYS A 359 2.33 36.44 -19.22
CA LYS A 359 2.03 36.67 -20.65
C LYS A 359 3.17 36.26 -21.62
N GLU A 360 4.44 36.34 -21.18
CA GLU A 360 5.64 36.00 -21.96
C GLU A 360 6.17 34.58 -21.68
N LEU A 361 5.37 33.73 -21.02
CA LEU A 361 5.76 32.35 -20.69
C LEU A 361 6.12 31.51 -21.93
N PRO A 362 5.41 31.62 -23.08
CA PRO A 362 5.79 30.90 -24.30
C PRO A 362 7.23 31.19 -24.77
N GLN A 363 7.75 32.39 -24.54
CA GLN A 363 9.10 32.80 -24.91
C GLN A 363 10.13 32.56 -23.79
N PHE A 364 9.69 32.22 -22.58
CA PHE A 364 10.57 32.11 -21.42
C PHE A 364 11.53 30.91 -21.51
N ALA A 365 11.07 29.80 -22.08
CA ALA A 365 11.93 28.65 -22.34
C ALA A 365 13.07 29.01 -23.30
N ASP A 366 12.77 29.71 -24.41
CA ASP A 366 13.79 30.16 -25.37
C ASP A 366 14.83 31.08 -24.66
N TYR A 367 14.39 31.98 -23.76
CA TYR A 367 15.27 32.83 -22.94
C TYR A 367 16.19 32.04 -21.98
N LEU A 368 15.73 30.90 -21.45
CA LEU A 368 16.57 30.00 -20.66
C LEU A 368 17.53 29.21 -21.54
N HIS A 369 17.05 28.70 -22.67
CA HIS A 369 17.82 27.91 -23.63
C HIS A 369 18.98 28.70 -24.24
N GLU A 370 18.82 30.02 -24.48
CA GLU A 370 19.89 30.92 -24.94
C GLU A 370 21.12 30.94 -24.03
N LYS A 371 20.96 30.59 -22.75
CA LYS A 371 22.06 30.46 -21.77
C LYS A 371 22.36 29.02 -21.39
N GLY A 372 21.83 28.05 -22.14
CA GLY A 372 22.07 26.62 -21.91
C GLY A 372 21.27 26.02 -20.74
N GLN A 373 20.31 26.76 -20.17
CA GLN A 373 19.47 26.27 -19.09
C GLN A 373 18.26 25.47 -19.62
N ARG A 374 17.50 24.88 -18.71
CA ARG A 374 16.29 24.10 -18.94
C ARG A 374 15.12 24.65 -18.12
N TYR A 375 13.92 24.37 -18.59
CA TYR A 375 12.68 24.85 -18.01
C TYR A 375 11.76 23.69 -17.66
N ILE A 376 11.29 23.64 -16.41
CA ILE A 376 10.37 22.61 -15.94
C ILE A 376 9.10 23.26 -15.40
N LEU A 377 7.97 22.69 -15.77
CA LEU A 377 6.65 23.10 -15.29
C LEU A 377 6.08 22.02 -14.38
N ILE A 378 5.40 22.45 -13.32
CA ILE A 378 4.53 21.57 -12.54
C ILE A 378 3.28 21.20 -13.35
N LEU A 379 2.76 19.99 -13.17
CA LEU A 379 1.39 19.62 -13.50
C LEU A 379 0.80 18.84 -12.34
N ASP A 380 -0.45 19.15 -12.02
CA ASP A 380 -1.23 18.42 -11.03
C ASP A 380 -2.07 17.32 -11.73
N PRO A 381 -2.52 16.28 -11.00
CA PRO A 381 -3.40 15.28 -11.59
C PRO A 381 -4.84 15.79 -11.69
N ALA A 382 -5.28 16.67 -10.80
CA ALA A 382 -6.69 17.00 -10.64
C ALA A 382 -7.16 18.09 -11.61
N ILE A 383 -8.21 17.81 -12.38
CA ILE A 383 -8.70 18.71 -13.43
C ILE A 383 -9.95 19.46 -12.97
N ALA A 384 -9.89 20.78 -13.00
CA ALA A 384 -11.00 21.65 -12.61
C ALA A 384 -12.27 21.38 -13.43
N THR A 385 -13.43 21.40 -12.77
CA THR A 385 -14.75 21.37 -13.42
C THR A 385 -15.23 22.77 -13.82
N SER A 386 -14.59 23.81 -13.27
CA SER A 386 -14.93 25.20 -13.50
C SER A 386 -14.41 25.72 -14.85
N LYS A 387 -15.16 26.67 -15.42
CA LYS A 387 -14.78 27.38 -16.64
C LYS A 387 -13.56 28.27 -16.44
N ARG A 388 -12.95 28.64 -17.56
CA ARG A 388 -11.84 29.61 -17.63
C ARG A 388 -12.32 31.05 -17.40
N VAL A 389 -11.36 31.94 -17.20
CA VAL A 389 -11.62 33.39 -17.01
C VAL A 389 -12.47 33.91 -18.17
N GLY A 390 -13.46 34.76 -17.85
CA GLY A 390 -14.38 35.30 -18.85
C GLY A 390 -15.46 34.32 -19.31
N ASN A 391 -15.75 33.26 -18.54
CA ASN A 391 -16.75 32.23 -18.84
C ASN A 391 -16.42 31.42 -20.11
N ALA A 392 -15.13 31.35 -20.46
CA ALA A 392 -14.63 30.55 -21.57
C ALA A 392 -14.63 29.05 -21.21
N PRO A 393 -14.80 28.15 -22.20
CA PRO A 393 -14.66 26.71 -21.97
C PRO A 393 -13.30 26.35 -21.37
N TYR A 394 -13.25 25.28 -20.58
CA TYR A 394 -11.99 24.67 -20.17
C TYR A 394 -11.83 23.36 -20.92
N GLU A 395 -11.20 23.45 -22.10
CA GLU A 395 -11.32 22.38 -23.08
C GLU A 395 -10.60 21.09 -22.66
N SER A 396 -9.65 21.16 -21.73
CA SER A 396 -9.00 19.97 -21.16
C SER A 396 -9.99 19.11 -20.38
N TYR A 397 -10.88 19.74 -19.60
CA TYR A 397 -11.99 19.05 -18.93
C TYR A 397 -13.01 18.51 -19.95
N ASP A 398 -13.39 19.32 -20.94
CA ASP A 398 -14.36 18.91 -21.96
C ASP A 398 -13.87 17.67 -22.75
N ARG A 399 -12.61 17.67 -23.19
CA ARG A 399 -12.01 16.51 -23.90
C ARG A 399 -11.84 15.28 -23.01
N GLY A 400 -11.56 15.46 -21.72
CA GLY A 400 -11.47 14.34 -20.79
C GLY A 400 -12.84 13.70 -20.54
N ASN A 401 -13.92 14.49 -20.52
CA ASN A 401 -15.29 13.98 -20.52
C ASN A 401 -15.59 13.16 -21.78
N GLU A 402 -15.24 13.67 -22.97
CA GLU A 402 -15.44 12.96 -24.24
C GLU A 402 -14.70 11.61 -24.28
N LYS A 403 -13.53 11.53 -23.65
CA LYS A 403 -12.71 10.32 -23.55
C LYS A 403 -13.12 9.38 -22.42
N ASN A 404 -13.99 9.79 -21.50
CA ASN A 404 -14.27 9.09 -20.25
C ASN A 404 -12.97 8.81 -19.46
N ALA A 405 -12.17 9.86 -19.25
CA ALA A 405 -10.82 9.76 -18.69
C ALA A 405 -10.76 9.72 -17.15
N TRP A 406 -11.90 9.76 -16.46
CA TRP A 406 -11.96 10.03 -15.01
C TRP A 406 -12.15 8.77 -14.16
N VAL A 407 -11.62 8.81 -12.95
CA VAL A 407 -12.03 7.95 -11.84
C VAL A 407 -13.53 8.18 -11.57
N THR A 408 -14.27 7.10 -11.33
CA THR A 408 -15.71 7.16 -11.07
C THR A 408 -16.06 6.83 -9.62
N GLU A 409 -17.24 7.25 -9.20
CA GLU A 409 -17.94 6.75 -8.02
C GLU A 409 -18.21 5.23 -8.11
N SER A 410 -18.73 4.66 -7.03
CA SER A 410 -19.06 3.23 -6.94
C SER A 410 -20.09 2.73 -7.96
N ASP A 411 -20.81 3.63 -8.65
CA ASP A 411 -21.76 3.28 -9.72
C ASP A 411 -21.06 2.95 -11.06
N GLY A 412 -19.74 3.17 -11.14
CA GLY A 412 -18.90 2.92 -12.32
C GLY A 412 -19.16 3.88 -13.48
N LYS A 413 -19.84 5.01 -13.25
CA LYS A 413 -20.29 5.93 -14.32
C LYS A 413 -20.12 7.40 -13.98
N THR A 414 -20.43 7.79 -12.75
CA THR A 414 -20.39 9.20 -12.33
C THR A 414 -18.94 9.56 -12.00
N PRO A 415 -18.33 10.60 -12.62
CA PRO A 415 -16.98 11.03 -12.24
C PRO A 415 -16.91 11.40 -10.77
N LEU A 416 -15.87 10.94 -10.08
CA LEU A 416 -15.59 11.28 -8.68
C LEU A 416 -15.20 12.77 -8.60
N LEU A 417 -15.85 13.50 -7.70
CA LEU A 417 -15.54 14.90 -7.42
C LEU A 417 -14.72 15.05 -6.14
N GLY A 418 -13.72 15.92 -6.18
CA GLY A 418 -12.94 16.36 -5.03
C GLY A 418 -12.62 17.85 -5.13
N GLU A 419 -11.70 18.30 -4.30
CA GLU A 419 -11.25 19.70 -4.29
C GLU A 419 -9.72 19.74 -4.19
N VAL A 420 -9.09 20.52 -5.07
CA VAL A 420 -7.65 20.77 -5.10
C VAL A 420 -7.44 22.27 -5.41
N TRP A 421 -6.23 22.68 -5.80
CA TRP A 421 -5.86 24.06 -6.12
C TRP A 421 -6.87 24.87 -6.96
N PRO A 422 -7.44 24.36 -8.07
CA PRO A 422 -8.38 25.13 -8.89
C PRO A 422 -9.84 25.09 -8.39
N GLY A 423 -10.11 24.55 -7.20
CA GLY A 423 -11.44 24.35 -6.64
C GLY A 423 -11.94 22.92 -6.87
N GLU A 424 -13.22 22.76 -7.23
CA GLU A 424 -13.80 21.45 -7.53
C GLU A 424 -13.12 20.80 -8.74
N THR A 425 -12.70 19.55 -8.59
CA THR A 425 -11.94 18.79 -9.58
C THR A 425 -12.45 17.37 -9.78
N VAL A 426 -12.23 16.84 -10.98
CA VAL A 426 -12.23 15.40 -11.27
C VAL A 426 -10.80 14.85 -11.27
N PHE A 427 -10.66 13.54 -11.10
CA PHE A 427 -9.37 12.85 -11.07
C PHE A 427 -9.22 11.93 -12.29
N PRO A 428 -8.18 12.08 -13.12
CA PRO A 428 -7.89 11.17 -14.21
C PRO A 428 -7.58 9.76 -13.72
N ASP A 429 -8.15 8.76 -14.38
CA ASP A 429 -7.83 7.34 -14.15
C ASP A 429 -6.65 6.90 -15.02
N TYR A 430 -5.43 7.15 -14.54
CA TYR A 430 -4.20 6.80 -15.27
C TYR A 430 -4.01 5.28 -15.49
N THR A 431 -4.88 4.41 -14.94
CA THR A 431 -4.88 2.98 -15.24
C THR A 431 -5.62 2.64 -16.54
N SER A 432 -6.37 3.60 -17.09
CA SER A 432 -7.16 3.45 -18.31
C SER A 432 -6.43 4.01 -19.54
N GLN A 433 -6.43 3.24 -20.63
CA GLN A 433 -5.85 3.69 -21.90
C GLN A 433 -6.50 4.99 -22.42
N ASN A 434 -7.81 5.17 -22.19
CA ASN A 434 -8.50 6.39 -22.60
C ASN A 434 -7.96 7.64 -21.90
N CYS A 435 -7.60 7.50 -20.61
CA CYS A 435 -6.99 8.57 -19.83
C CYS A 435 -5.56 8.82 -20.32
N ILE A 436 -4.77 7.77 -20.54
CA ILE A 436 -3.40 7.89 -21.05
C ILE A 436 -3.39 8.63 -22.39
N ASP A 437 -4.26 8.24 -23.33
CA ASP A 437 -4.39 8.91 -24.63
C ASP A 437 -4.79 10.38 -24.48
N TRP A 438 -5.75 10.68 -23.61
CA TRP A 438 -6.16 12.06 -23.32
C TRP A 438 -5.01 12.87 -22.72
N TRP A 439 -4.29 12.35 -21.74
CA TRP A 439 -3.19 13.07 -21.07
C TRP A 439 -2.05 13.38 -22.03
N VAL A 440 -1.68 12.41 -22.88
CA VAL A 440 -0.67 12.61 -23.94
C VAL A 440 -1.14 13.69 -24.92
N ASP A 441 -2.40 13.62 -25.37
CA ASP A 441 -2.97 14.62 -26.27
C ASP A 441 -2.99 16.03 -25.63
N GLU A 442 -3.29 16.17 -24.34
CA GLU A 442 -3.24 17.46 -23.63
C GLU A 442 -1.81 17.99 -23.50
N TYR A 443 -0.89 17.11 -23.15
CA TYR A 443 0.52 17.44 -23.06
C TYR A 443 1.12 17.90 -24.40
N GLU A 444 0.81 17.20 -25.50
CA GLU A 444 1.27 17.58 -26.84
C GLU A 444 0.74 18.95 -27.28
N LYS A 445 -0.50 19.29 -26.92
CA LYS A 445 -1.04 20.64 -27.19
C LYS A 445 -0.29 21.70 -26.39
N PHE A 446 -0.11 21.46 -25.10
CA PHE A 446 0.51 22.40 -24.19
C PHE A 446 2.01 22.63 -24.50
N SER A 447 2.75 21.57 -24.83
CA SER A 447 4.17 21.65 -25.20
C SER A 447 4.43 22.41 -26.51
N ARG A 448 3.44 22.49 -27.42
CA ARG A 448 3.52 23.36 -28.61
C ARG A 448 3.39 24.84 -28.27
N GLU A 449 2.68 25.18 -27.19
CA GLU A 449 2.54 26.55 -26.72
C GLU A 449 3.72 26.98 -25.86
N ILE A 450 4.19 26.11 -24.96
CA ILE A 450 5.30 26.39 -24.04
C ILE A 450 6.34 25.28 -24.15
N LYS A 451 7.51 25.63 -24.71
CA LYS A 451 8.63 24.72 -25.00
C LYS A 451 9.44 24.33 -23.75
N HIS A 452 8.78 23.87 -22.70
CA HIS A 452 9.42 23.33 -21.50
C HIS A 452 10.14 22.00 -21.81
N ASP A 453 11.13 21.64 -21.00
CA ASP A 453 12.03 20.51 -21.24
C ASP A 453 11.64 19.23 -20.50
N ALA A 454 10.92 19.36 -19.38
CA ALA A 454 10.39 18.24 -18.61
C ALA A 454 9.22 18.69 -17.73
N LEU A 455 8.54 17.71 -17.13
CA LEU A 455 7.43 17.91 -16.20
C LEU A 455 7.83 17.56 -14.77
N TRP A 456 7.23 18.28 -13.84
CA TRP A 456 7.17 17.94 -12.43
C TRP A 456 5.73 17.57 -12.09
N ILE A 457 5.46 16.28 -11.92
CA ILE A 457 4.14 15.82 -11.48
C ILE A 457 4.07 15.86 -9.95
N VAL A 458 3.01 16.45 -9.40
CA VAL A 458 2.79 16.55 -7.95
C VAL A 458 1.47 15.93 -7.56
N SER A 459 1.45 15.21 -6.45
CA SER A 459 0.22 14.78 -5.80
C SER A 459 0.19 15.34 -4.38
N GLN A 460 -0.30 16.57 -4.21
CA GLN A 460 -0.74 17.09 -2.92
C GLN A 460 -2.26 16.93 -2.86
N PHE A 461 -2.77 16.31 -1.80
CA PHE A 461 -4.19 16.02 -1.57
C PHE A 461 -4.60 16.47 -0.18
#